data_AF-A0A3P3EM25-F1
#
_entry.id   AF-A0A3P3EM25-F1
#
_cell.length_a   1.000
_cell.length_b   1.000
_cell.length_c   1.000
_cell.angle_alpha   90.00
_cell.angle_beta   90.00
_cell.angle_gamma   90.00
#
_symmetry.space_group_name_H-M   'P 1'
#
loop_
_entity.id
_entity.type
_entity.pdbx_description
1 polymer ?
#
loop_
_entity_poly.entity_id
_entity_poly.type
_entity_poly.pdbx_seq_one_letter_code
_entity_poly.pdbx_strand_id
1 'polypeptide(L)'
;MGIIRELWREFMVAYRAGRQGGEALREFQDEQEIQRLGAQWGKAQTPADRERAGMEAMNYIIHGPQGKSRGAPLAETNDLEWSENPGAREAYLIKRWNNPYFAPSRRTVLREDVSEARKNDSDKFLLAQGLFSALAKEVEELPSPMTTADLHKVRESLDELIQFAVSVGGPAKDIALKADRIRDAVIMTMREAFSGDADTLMKIERADAFHRDHTRKFYLPIVAEILSKEKTTPGEEFIPSLVSEDPTTISIVLDLLPEEDRAITQTAAMKLILRVLEEGYIDPQLDEKLAVLSK
;
A
#
# COMPACT_ATOMS: atom_id res chain seq x y z
N MET A 1 18.08 16.67 11.06
CA MET A 1 18.03 17.98 11.77
C MET A 1 17.42 19.13 10.96
N GLY A 2 17.40 19.12 9.60
CA GLY A 2 16.78 20.19 8.80
C GLY A 2 15.26 20.09 8.65
N ILE A 3 14.74 18.88 8.42
CA ILE A 3 13.35 18.62 8.03
C ILE A 3 12.34 18.99 9.13
N ILE A 4 12.57 18.59 10.38
CA ILE A 4 11.67 18.92 11.52
C ILE A 4 11.55 20.44 11.73
N ARG A 5 12.64 21.19 11.51
CA ARG A 5 12.66 22.65 11.65
C ARG A 5 11.91 23.36 10.53
N GLU A 6 11.90 22.77 9.34
CA GLU A 6 11.20 23.27 8.16
C GLU A 6 9.70 22.99 8.30
N LEU A 7 9.33 21.75 8.63
CA LEU A 7 7.95 21.33 8.91
C LEU A 7 7.31 22.14 10.06
N TRP A 8 8.05 22.38 11.15
CA TRP A 8 7.57 23.23 12.25
C TRP A 8 7.31 24.68 11.82
N ARG A 9 8.16 25.21 10.94
CA ARG A 9 8.04 26.59 10.45
C ARG A 9 6.85 26.73 9.51
N GLU A 10 6.68 25.77 8.60
CA GLU A 10 5.56 25.71 7.67
C GLU A 10 4.23 25.51 8.43
N PHE A 11 4.22 24.61 9.42
CA PHE A 11 3.09 24.43 10.33
C PHE A 11 2.71 25.73 11.07
N MET A 12 3.67 26.46 11.64
CA MET A 12 3.39 27.72 12.36
C MET A 12 2.87 28.83 11.43
N VAL A 13 3.23 28.79 10.14
CA VAL A 13 2.70 29.72 9.13
C VAL A 13 1.27 29.32 8.75
N ALA A 14 1.00 28.04 8.52
CA ALA A 14 -0.31 27.50 8.19
C ALA A 14 -1.32 27.65 9.36
N TYR A 15 -0.90 27.34 10.58
CA TYR A 15 -1.68 27.51 11.82
C TYR A 15 -2.16 28.96 12.01
N ARG A 16 -1.32 29.94 11.65
CA ARG A 16 -1.69 31.37 11.71
C ARG A 16 -2.59 31.79 10.55
N ALA A 17 -2.51 31.13 9.39
CA ALA A 17 -3.25 31.48 8.19
C ALA A 17 -4.67 30.87 8.14
N GLY A 18 -4.91 29.72 8.81
CA GLY A 18 -6.10 28.89 8.62
C GLY A 18 -7.33 29.16 9.50
N ARG A 19 -7.40 30.23 10.31
CA ARG A 19 -8.51 30.38 11.27
C ARG A 19 -9.66 31.29 10.80
N GLN A 20 -10.79 30.67 10.44
CA GLN A 20 -12.13 31.20 10.67
C GLN A 20 -12.99 30.14 11.41
N GLY A 21 -13.45 30.47 12.62
CA GLY A 21 -14.62 29.84 13.28
C GLY A 21 -14.37 28.92 14.49
N GLY A 22 -14.58 29.46 15.70
CA GLY A 22 -15.54 28.94 16.70
C GLY A 22 -15.11 27.98 17.84
N GLU A 23 -14.53 28.48 18.94
CA GLU A 23 -14.53 27.92 20.33
C GLU A 23 -13.80 28.84 21.38
N ALA A 24 -14.24 30.10 21.54
CA ALA A 24 -13.56 31.22 22.24
C ALA A 24 -12.96 31.05 23.66
N LEU A 25 -13.32 30.02 24.44
CA LEU A 25 -12.80 29.86 25.81
C LEU A 25 -11.74 28.74 25.95
N ARG A 26 -11.84 27.68 25.14
CA ARG A 26 -10.76 26.68 25.02
C ARG A 26 -9.62 27.20 24.13
N GLU A 27 -9.97 28.08 23.17
CA GLU A 27 -9.04 28.84 22.33
C GLU A 27 -7.95 29.58 23.13
N PHE A 28 -8.31 30.19 24.26
CA PHE A 28 -7.36 30.95 25.08
C PHE A 28 -6.34 30.06 25.80
N GLN A 29 -6.75 28.86 26.23
CA GLN A 29 -5.86 27.91 26.92
C GLN A 29 -4.90 27.24 25.94
N ASP A 30 -5.38 26.86 24.76
CA ASP A 30 -4.55 26.25 23.71
C ASP A 30 -3.55 27.26 23.13
N GLU A 31 -3.93 28.53 22.96
CA GLU A 31 -2.99 29.57 22.54
C GLU A 31 -1.91 29.88 23.58
N GLN A 32 -2.25 29.91 24.86
CA GLN A 32 -1.26 30.11 25.93
C GLN A 32 -0.27 28.95 26.01
N GLU A 33 -0.74 27.71 25.83
CA GLU A 33 0.12 26.53 25.90
C GLU A 33 1.03 26.42 24.67
N ILE A 34 0.53 26.71 23.47
CA ILE A 34 1.36 26.77 22.25
C ILE A 34 2.40 27.90 22.34
N GLN A 35 2.05 29.05 22.92
CA GLN A 35 3.02 30.12 23.19
C GLN A 35 4.07 29.71 24.22
N ARG A 36 3.69 29.00 25.29
CA ARG A 36 4.60 28.46 26.30
C ARG A 36 5.61 27.51 25.66
N LEU A 37 5.13 26.57 24.84
CA LEU A 37 5.94 25.56 24.15
C LEU A 37 6.87 26.20 23.12
N GLY A 38 6.39 27.19 22.36
CA GLY A 38 7.23 27.97 21.45
C GLY A 38 8.34 28.76 22.18
N ALA A 39 8.03 29.32 23.35
CA ALA A 39 9.03 30.00 24.19
C ALA A 39 10.05 29.02 24.80
N GLN A 40 9.62 27.81 25.17
CA GLN A 40 10.49 26.73 25.66
C GLN A 40 11.46 26.28 24.57
N TRP A 41 10.98 26.11 23.34
CA TRP A 41 11.83 25.81 22.17
C TRP A 41 12.84 26.92 21.87
N GLY A 42 12.42 28.20 21.93
CA GLY A 42 13.30 29.35 21.72
C GLY A 42 14.39 29.51 22.78
N LYS A 43 14.17 29.00 24.00
CA LYS A 43 15.13 29.04 25.12
C LYS A 43 16.06 27.83 25.20
N ALA A 44 15.80 26.77 24.44
CA ALA A 44 16.60 25.56 24.45
C ALA A 44 18.01 25.80 23.87
N GLN A 45 19.03 25.50 24.68
CA GLN A 45 20.43 25.80 24.38
C GLN A 45 21.12 24.67 23.59
N THR A 46 20.62 23.43 23.67
CA THR A 46 21.18 22.30 22.95
C THR A 46 20.25 21.78 21.84
N PRO A 47 20.78 21.13 20.80
CA PRO A 47 19.96 20.49 19.77
C PRO A 47 18.96 19.45 20.32
N ALA A 48 19.38 18.66 21.32
CA ALA A 48 18.54 17.65 21.95
C ALA A 48 17.38 18.27 22.76
N ASP A 49 17.62 19.40 23.42
CA ASP A 49 16.56 20.12 24.15
C ASP A 49 15.55 20.75 23.20
N ARG A 50 16.00 21.21 22.02
CA ARG A 50 15.12 21.72 20.96
C ARG A 50 14.28 20.62 20.33
N GLU A 51 14.85 19.45 20.11
CA GLU A 51 14.12 18.28 19.60
C GLU A 51 13.06 17.82 20.59
N ARG A 52 13.41 17.72 21.88
CA ARG A 52 12.46 17.37 22.94
C ARG A 52 11.31 18.38 23.06
N ALA A 53 11.62 19.68 23.06
CA ALA A 53 10.60 20.72 23.11
C ALA A 53 9.73 20.75 21.84
N GLY A 54 10.30 20.44 20.67
CA GLY A 54 9.55 20.29 19.42
C GLY A 54 8.59 19.10 19.46
N MET A 55 9.04 17.96 19.96
CA MET A 55 8.21 16.75 20.12
C MET A 55 7.10 16.95 21.15
N GLU A 56 7.38 17.62 22.28
CA GLU A 56 6.36 17.95 23.29
C GLU A 56 5.27 18.85 22.71
N ALA A 57 5.67 19.85 21.91
CA ALA A 57 4.73 20.74 21.27
C ALA A 57 3.88 20.03 20.22
N MET A 58 4.50 19.18 19.42
CA MET A 58 3.82 18.36 18.41
C MET A 58 2.84 17.38 19.05
N ASN A 59 3.23 16.73 20.16
CA ASN A 59 2.37 15.82 20.92
C ASN A 59 1.14 16.55 21.51
N TYR A 60 1.32 17.76 22.07
CA TYR A 60 0.21 18.58 22.56
C TYR A 60 -0.75 18.99 21.41
N ILE A 61 -0.20 19.32 20.25
CA ILE A 61 -0.99 19.67 19.06
C ILE A 61 -1.79 18.48 18.54
N ILE A 62 -1.19 17.28 18.49
CA ILE A 62 -1.81 16.07 17.97
C ILE A 62 -2.90 15.54 18.92
N HIS A 63 -2.66 15.62 20.23
CA HIS A 63 -3.49 14.90 21.20
C HIS A 63 -4.26 15.79 22.20
N GLY A 64 -4.03 17.10 22.18
CA GLY A 64 -4.57 18.04 23.16
C GLY A 64 -4.11 17.75 24.59
N PRO A 65 -4.67 18.45 25.60
CA PRO A 65 -4.25 18.35 26.99
C PRO A 65 -4.48 16.98 27.66
N GLN A 66 -5.13 16.00 27.01
CA GLN A 66 -5.47 14.69 27.61
C GLN A 66 -5.43 13.45 26.69
N GLY A 67 -4.70 13.44 25.56
CA GLY A 67 -4.49 12.16 24.86
C GLY A 67 -5.71 11.59 24.14
N LYS A 68 -6.78 12.37 23.94
CA LYS A 68 -8.02 11.91 23.30
C LYS A 68 -8.23 12.62 21.97
N SER A 69 -8.15 11.81 20.90
CA SER A 69 -8.42 12.17 19.51
C SER A 69 -9.66 13.06 19.38
N ARG A 70 -9.46 14.27 18.85
CA ARG A 70 -10.51 15.17 18.32
C ARG A 70 -10.76 14.77 16.86
N GLY A 71 -11.57 13.74 16.64
CA GLY A 71 -12.13 13.43 15.33
C GLY A 71 -13.64 13.34 15.44
N ALA A 72 -14.38 14.18 14.69
CA ALA A 72 -15.82 14.06 14.62
C ALA A 72 -16.20 12.71 13.95
N PRO A 73 -17.21 11.97 14.45
CA PRO A 73 -17.77 10.85 13.70
C PRO A 73 -18.40 11.40 12.42
N LEU A 74 -17.92 10.96 11.26
CA LEU A 74 -18.53 11.33 9.97
C LEU A 74 -19.95 10.76 9.89
N ALA A 75 -20.89 11.62 9.51
CA ALA A 75 -22.33 11.37 9.52
C ALA A 75 -22.80 10.40 8.43
N GLU A 76 -23.71 9.52 8.86
CA GLU A 76 -24.76 8.76 8.16
C GLU A 76 -24.42 8.01 6.86
N THR A 77 -24.22 6.72 7.09
CA THR A 77 -24.12 5.56 6.21
C THR A 77 -25.20 5.47 5.11
N ASN A 78 -24.82 5.74 3.86
CA ASN A 78 -25.35 4.94 2.76
C ASN A 78 -24.62 3.58 2.83
N ASP A 79 -25.24 2.60 3.48
CA ASP A 79 -24.65 1.26 3.63
C ASP A 79 -24.49 0.60 2.26
N LEU A 80 -23.31 0.77 1.67
CA LEU A 80 -22.82 -0.08 0.60
C LEU A 80 -22.44 -1.42 1.24
N GLU A 81 -23.04 -2.49 0.74
CA GLU A 81 -22.64 -3.84 1.12
C GLU A 81 -21.41 -4.22 0.30
N TRP A 82 -20.30 -4.54 0.97
CA TRP A 82 -19.02 -4.94 0.36
C TRP A 82 -18.84 -6.46 0.41
N SER A 83 -18.17 -7.04 -0.58
CA SER A 83 -17.81 -8.45 -0.54
C SER A 83 -16.80 -8.72 0.59
N GLU A 84 -16.89 -9.88 1.24
CA GLU A 84 -15.91 -10.31 2.25
C GLU A 84 -14.50 -10.51 1.65
N ASN A 85 -14.44 -10.99 0.40
CA ASN A 85 -13.20 -11.18 -0.34
C ASN A 85 -13.31 -10.47 -1.71
N PRO A 86 -13.15 -9.14 -1.75
CA PRO A 86 -13.34 -8.35 -2.95
C PRO A 86 -12.26 -8.65 -3.99
N GLY A 87 -12.65 -8.62 -5.27
CA GLY A 87 -11.71 -8.56 -6.37
C GLY A 87 -10.98 -7.22 -6.42
N ALA A 88 -10.01 -7.07 -7.32
CA ALA A 88 -9.15 -5.90 -7.36
C ALA A 88 -9.91 -4.60 -7.62
N ARG A 89 -10.95 -4.61 -8.47
CA ARG A 89 -11.73 -3.40 -8.75
C ARG A 89 -12.59 -3.02 -7.57
N GLU A 90 -13.29 -3.99 -6.95
CA GLU A 90 -14.07 -3.72 -5.74
C GLU A 90 -13.16 -3.27 -4.58
N ALA A 91 -11.98 -3.87 -4.41
CA ALA A 91 -11.01 -3.48 -3.38
C ALA A 91 -10.52 -2.03 -3.57
N TYR A 92 -10.32 -1.60 -4.81
CA TYR A 92 -10.00 -0.21 -5.12
C TYR A 92 -11.17 0.75 -4.79
N LEU A 93 -12.42 0.35 -5.04
CA LEU A 93 -13.59 1.11 -4.62
C LEU A 93 -13.66 1.26 -3.09
N ILE A 94 -13.44 0.17 -2.35
CA ILE A 94 -13.38 0.18 -0.89
C ILE A 94 -12.28 1.14 -0.41
N LYS A 95 -11.10 1.09 -1.05
CA LYS A 95 -9.95 1.93 -0.69
C LYS A 95 -10.23 3.41 -0.85
N ARG A 96 -10.94 3.83 -1.90
CA ARG A 96 -11.26 5.25 -2.13
C ARG A 96 -12.46 5.74 -1.32
N TRP A 97 -13.35 4.84 -0.91
CA TRP A 97 -14.59 5.20 -0.23
C TRP A 97 -14.32 5.94 1.08
N ASN A 98 -14.79 7.19 1.17
CA ASN A 98 -14.57 8.08 2.32
C ASN A 98 -13.10 8.31 2.71
N ASN A 99 -12.15 8.04 1.81
CA ASN A 99 -10.73 8.13 2.12
C ASN A 99 -10.16 9.54 1.85
N PRO A 100 -9.68 10.27 2.87
CA PRO A 100 -9.20 11.65 2.71
C PRO A 100 -7.98 11.82 1.80
N TYR A 101 -7.21 10.76 1.55
CA TYR A 101 -6.10 10.79 0.60
C TYR A 101 -6.56 11.00 -0.84
N PHE A 102 -7.78 10.58 -1.18
CA PHE A 102 -8.36 10.79 -2.49
C PHE A 102 -8.98 12.19 -2.61
N ALA A 103 -9.14 12.70 -3.83
CA ALA A 103 -9.85 13.96 -4.05
C ALA A 103 -11.33 13.82 -3.65
N PRO A 104 -12.00 14.86 -3.12
CA PRO A 104 -13.39 14.76 -2.65
C PRO A 104 -14.37 14.14 -3.65
N SER A 105 -14.24 14.46 -4.94
CA SER A 105 -15.06 13.90 -6.02
C SER A 105 -14.89 12.40 -6.23
N ARG A 106 -13.79 11.82 -5.75
CA ARG A 106 -13.41 10.40 -5.90
C ARG A 106 -13.75 9.57 -4.67
N ARG A 107 -14.05 10.21 -3.54
CA ARG A 107 -14.39 9.56 -2.26
C ARG A 107 -15.80 8.96 -2.25
N THR A 108 -16.66 9.41 -3.16
CA THR A 108 -18.01 8.89 -3.33
C THR A 108 -18.01 7.66 -4.24
N VAL A 109 -18.66 6.60 -3.78
CA VAL A 109 -18.86 5.36 -4.54
C VAL A 109 -20.36 5.12 -4.66
N LEU A 110 -20.83 4.78 -5.85
CA LEU A 110 -22.23 4.46 -6.13
C LEU A 110 -22.45 2.94 -6.15
N ARG A 111 -23.69 2.49 -5.95
CA ARG A 111 -24.02 1.05 -6.03
C ARG A 111 -23.76 0.48 -7.42
N GLU A 112 -23.96 1.29 -8.45
CA GLU A 112 -23.68 0.96 -9.84
C GLU A 112 -22.18 0.70 -10.05
N ASP A 113 -21.32 1.52 -9.45
CA ASP A 113 -19.85 1.32 -9.48
C ASP A 113 -19.48 -0.04 -8.89
N VAL A 114 -20.07 -0.39 -7.73
CA VAL A 114 -19.82 -1.67 -7.05
C VAL A 114 -20.29 -2.86 -7.89
N SER A 115 -21.49 -2.76 -8.46
CA SER A 115 -22.04 -3.80 -9.34
C SER A 115 -21.16 -4.02 -10.58
N GLU A 116 -20.72 -2.95 -11.22
CA GLU A 116 -19.82 -3.02 -12.37
C GLU A 116 -18.45 -3.60 -11.99
N ALA A 117 -17.87 -3.16 -10.87
CA ALA A 117 -16.61 -3.69 -10.38
C ALA A 117 -16.68 -5.21 -10.14
N ARG A 118 -17.72 -5.68 -9.44
CA ARG A 118 -17.95 -7.11 -9.18
C ARG A 118 -18.11 -7.93 -10.45
N LYS A 119 -18.85 -7.40 -11.44
CA LYS A 119 -18.98 -8.09 -12.74
C LYS A 119 -17.62 -8.26 -13.41
N ASN A 120 -16.83 -7.20 -13.49
CA ASN A 120 -15.49 -7.26 -14.08
C ASN A 120 -14.56 -8.21 -13.31
N ASP A 121 -14.59 -8.16 -11.98
CA ASP A 121 -13.79 -9.04 -11.13
C ASP A 121 -14.20 -10.51 -11.31
N SER A 122 -15.50 -10.79 -11.45
CA SER A 122 -16.04 -12.13 -11.75
C SER A 122 -15.59 -12.64 -13.11
N ASP A 123 -15.65 -11.81 -14.16
CA ASP A 123 -15.20 -12.18 -15.50
C ASP A 123 -13.71 -12.53 -15.52
N LYS A 124 -12.89 -11.74 -14.82
CA LYS A 124 -11.44 -12.01 -14.66
C LYS A 124 -11.16 -13.26 -13.83
N PHE A 125 -11.95 -13.53 -12.79
CA PHE A 125 -11.84 -14.75 -12.01
C PHE A 125 -12.12 -16.00 -12.86
N LEU A 126 -13.16 -15.98 -13.69
CA LEU A 126 -13.46 -17.07 -14.61
C LEU A 126 -12.33 -17.28 -15.62
N LEU A 127 -11.71 -16.21 -16.10
CA LEU A 127 -10.50 -16.30 -16.94
C LEU A 127 -9.34 -16.98 -16.19
N ALA A 128 -9.07 -16.60 -14.94
CA ALA A 128 -8.02 -17.23 -14.13
C ALA A 128 -8.29 -18.73 -13.93
N GLN A 129 -9.54 -19.11 -13.70
CA GLN A 129 -9.95 -20.51 -13.57
C GLN A 129 -9.76 -21.29 -14.89
N GLY A 130 -10.12 -20.67 -16.02
CA GLY A 130 -9.90 -21.24 -17.35
C GLY A 130 -8.42 -21.47 -17.64
N LEU A 131 -7.57 -20.48 -17.35
CA LEU A 131 -6.11 -20.58 -17.52
C LEU A 131 -5.51 -21.67 -16.63
N PHE A 132 -5.91 -21.76 -15.37
CA PHE A 132 -5.46 -22.82 -14.46
C PHE A 132 -5.84 -24.22 -14.97
N SER A 133 -7.08 -24.37 -15.45
CA SER A 133 -7.57 -25.64 -16.00
C SER A 133 -6.86 -26.02 -17.30
N ALA A 134 -6.61 -25.04 -18.17
CA ALA A 134 -5.85 -25.24 -19.40
C ALA A 134 -4.41 -25.67 -19.11
N LEU A 135 -3.75 -25.02 -18.15
CA LEU A 135 -2.39 -25.38 -17.74
C LEU A 135 -2.33 -26.78 -17.14
N ALA A 136 -3.30 -27.16 -16.30
CA ALA A 136 -3.38 -28.53 -15.77
C ALA A 136 -3.49 -29.56 -16.90
N LYS A 137 -4.32 -29.29 -17.91
CA LYS A 137 -4.46 -30.16 -19.08
C LYS A 137 -3.17 -30.21 -19.92
N GLU A 138 -2.50 -29.07 -20.14
CA GLU A 138 -1.21 -29.04 -20.83
C GLU A 138 -0.17 -29.91 -20.11
N VAL A 139 -0.13 -29.85 -18.77
CA VAL A 139 0.78 -30.68 -17.96
C VAL A 139 0.46 -32.18 -18.08
N GLU A 140 -0.82 -32.56 -18.13
CA GLU A 140 -1.24 -33.96 -18.35
C GLU A 140 -0.87 -34.48 -19.75
N GLU A 141 -0.86 -33.59 -20.75
CA GLU A 141 -0.51 -33.92 -22.14
C GLU A 141 1.01 -33.95 -22.40
N LEU A 142 1.84 -33.57 -21.42
CA LEU A 142 3.30 -33.61 -21.55
C LEU A 142 3.81 -35.06 -21.69
N PRO A 143 4.87 -35.27 -22.51
CA PRO A 143 5.44 -36.59 -22.71
C PRO A 143 6.03 -37.16 -21.42
N SER A 144 5.98 -38.48 -21.27
CA SER A 144 6.68 -39.21 -20.21
C SER A 144 7.77 -40.09 -20.82
N PRO A 145 9.06 -39.90 -20.46
CA PRO A 145 9.56 -38.93 -19.48
C PRO A 145 9.52 -37.49 -20.00
N MET A 146 9.25 -36.53 -19.09
CA MET A 146 9.27 -35.09 -19.40
C MET A 146 10.71 -34.61 -19.66
N THR A 147 10.85 -33.64 -20.55
CA THR A 147 12.13 -32.96 -20.75
C THR A 147 12.30 -31.78 -19.79
N THR A 148 13.54 -31.30 -19.68
CA THR A 148 13.86 -30.13 -18.88
C THR A 148 13.23 -28.85 -19.43
N ALA A 149 13.13 -28.74 -20.77
CA ALA A 149 12.43 -27.64 -21.43
C ALA A 149 10.94 -27.62 -21.08
N ASP A 150 10.32 -28.81 -20.95
CA ASP A 150 8.92 -28.93 -20.54
C ASP A 150 8.71 -28.40 -19.11
N LEU A 151 9.57 -28.79 -18.16
CA LEU A 151 9.51 -28.31 -16.77
C LEU A 151 9.72 -26.79 -16.67
N HIS A 152 10.65 -26.24 -17.47
CA HIS A 152 10.86 -24.79 -17.56
C HIS A 152 9.62 -24.05 -18.07
N LYS A 153 8.98 -24.56 -19.13
CA LYS A 153 7.74 -23.99 -19.69
C LYS A 153 6.63 -24.00 -18.64
N VAL A 154 6.42 -25.13 -17.96
CA VAL A 154 5.39 -25.26 -16.91
C VAL A 154 5.63 -24.27 -15.78
N ARG A 155 6.87 -24.14 -15.30
CA ARG A 155 7.23 -23.14 -14.27
C ARG A 155 6.87 -21.72 -14.71
N GLU A 156 7.25 -21.32 -15.93
CA GLU A 156 6.95 -19.98 -16.44
C GLU A 156 5.45 -19.72 -16.57
N SER A 157 4.69 -20.68 -17.07
CA SER A 157 3.23 -20.57 -17.14
C SER A 157 2.57 -20.50 -15.75
N LEU A 158 3.13 -21.19 -14.74
CA LEU A 158 2.69 -21.06 -13.35
C LEU A 158 2.99 -19.67 -12.80
N ASP A 159 4.18 -19.11 -13.07
CA ASP A 159 4.57 -17.76 -12.62
C ASP A 159 3.63 -16.68 -13.20
N GLU A 160 3.34 -16.76 -14.49
CA GLU A 160 2.39 -15.85 -15.16
C GLU A 160 0.98 -15.99 -14.60
N LEU A 161 0.52 -17.22 -14.36
CA LEU A 161 -0.81 -17.47 -13.79
C LEU A 161 -0.92 -16.96 -12.36
N ILE A 162 0.10 -17.18 -11.53
CA ILE A 162 0.15 -16.67 -10.15
C ILE A 162 0.07 -15.15 -10.19
N GLN A 163 0.90 -14.49 -10.98
CA GLN A 163 0.88 -13.03 -11.11
C GLN A 163 -0.50 -12.51 -11.54
N PHE A 164 -1.10 -13.14 -12.56
CA PHE A 164 -2.42 -12.77 -13.03
C PHE A 164 -3.50 -12.96 -11.95
N ALA A 165 -3.59 -14.15 -11.37
CA ALA A 165 -4.62 -14.48 -10.38
C ALA A 165 -4.52 -13.60 -9.13
N VAL A 166 -3.30 -13.25 -8.70
CA VAL A 166 -3.09 -12.31 -7.60
C VAL A 166 -3.58 -10.90 -7.97
N SER A 167 -3.32 -10.44 -9.21
CA SER A 167 -3.81 -9.13 -9.70
C SER A 167 -5.33 -9.05 -9.83
N VAL A 168 -6.02 -10.19 -9.97
CA VAL A 168 -7.49 -10.26 -9.97
C VAL A 168 -8.06 -10.12 -8.55
N GLY A 169 -7.35 -10.59 -7.53
CA GLY A 169 -7.81 -10.55 -6.15
C GLY A 169 -9.00 -11.49 -5.89
N GLY A 170 -9.73 -11.23 -4.80
CA GLY A 170 -10.92 -12.01 -4.46
C GLY A 170 -10.68 -13.53 -4.43
N PRO A 171 -11.61 -14.34 -4.95
CA PRO A 171 -11.47 -15.80 -5.03
C PRO A 171 -10.29 -16.28 -5.92
N ALA A 172 -9.75 -15.43 -6.81
CA ALA A 172 -8.60 -15.81 -7.63
C ALA A 172 -7.31 -16.01 -6.80
N LYS A 173 -7.25 -15.46 -5.58
CA LYS A 173 -6.14 -15.71 -4.65
C LYS A 173 -5.97 -17.21 -4.34
N ASP A 174 -7.05 -17.97 -4.29
CA ASP A 174 -6.99 -19.43 -4.07
C ASP A 174 -6.38 -20.16 -5.27
N ILE A 175 -6.60 -19.66 -6.49
CA ILE A 175 -5.96 -20.17 -7.70
C ILE A 175 -4.46 -19.90 -7.63
N ALA A 176 -4.07 -18.68 -7.26
CA ALA A 176 -2.66 -18.33 -7.09
C ALA A 176 -1.95 -19.22 -6.05
N LEU A 177 -2.59 -19.49 -4.90
CA LEU A 177 -2.04 -20.37 -3.87
C LEU A 177 -1.90 -21.81 -4.35
N LYS A 178 -2.85 -22.33 -5.13
CA LYS A 178 -2.77 -23.67 -5.72
C LYS A 178 -1.66 -23.76 -6.76
N ALA A 179 -1.57 -22.76 -7.64
CA ALA A 179 -0.52 -22.68 -8.65
C ALA A 179 0.88 -22.57 -8.00
N ASP A 180 1.04 -21.78 -6.94
CA ASP A 180 2.31 -21.66 -6.21
C ASP A 180 2.76 -22.99 -5.59
N ARG A 181 1.84 -23.80 -5.07
CA ARG A 181 2.16 -25.15 -4.57
C ARG A 181 2.63 -26.10 -5.67
N ILE A 182 1.98 -26.04 -6.84
CA ILE A 182 2.40 -26.85 -8.00
C ILE A 182 3.78 -26.39 -8.48
N ARG A 183 4.01 -25.07 -8.50
CA ARG A 183 5.29 -24.48 -8.86
C ARG A 183 6.41 -24.96 -7.93
N ASP A 184 6.18 -24.96 -6.62
CA ASP A 184 7.16 -25.48 -5.66
C ASP A 184 7.52 -26.95 -5.95
N ALA A 185 6.54 -27.78 -6.29
CA ALA A 185 6.78 -29.17 -6.69
C ALA A 185 7.58 -29.28 -8.00
N VAL A 186 7.31 -28.42 -8.99
CA VAL A 186 8.08 -28.35 -10.24
C VAL A 186 9.53 -27.97 -9.96
N ILE A 187 9.77 -26.95 -9.13
CA ILE A 187 11.12 -26.52 -8.75
C ILE A 187 11.88 -27.64 -8.02
N MET A 188 11.22 -28.36 -7.10
CA MET A 188 11.82 -29.52 -6.44
C MET A 188 12.23 -30.60 -7.44
N THR A 189 11.34 -30.93 -8.39
CA THR A 189 11.62 -31.92 -9.44
C THR A 189 12.80 -31.49 -10.31
N MET A 190 12.88 -30.20 -10.66
CA MET A 190 14.00 -29.65 -11.41
C MET A 190 15.31 -29.74 -10.61
N ARG A 191 15.32 -29.42 -9.32
CA ARG A 191 16.51 -29.55 -8.46
C ARG A 191 17.06 -30.97 -8.45
N GLU A 192 16.18 -31.96 -8.34
CA GLU A 192 16.57 -33.38 -8.37
C GLU A 192 17.16 -33.77 -9.72
N ALA A 193 16.48 -33.40 -10.81
CA ALA A 193 16.91 -33.69 -12.18
C ALA A 193 18.28 -33.09 -12.53
N PHE A 194 18.62 -31.94 -11.93
CA PHE A 194 19.86 -31.21 -12.19
C PHE A 194 20.87 -31.27 -11.04
N SER A 195 20.73 -32.21 -10.11
CA SER A 195 21.64 -32.34 -8.96
C SER A 195 23.13 -32.54 -9.35
N GLY A 196 23.40 -33.04 -10.56
CA GLY A 196 24.75 -33.18 -11.12
C GLY A 196 25.27 -31.98 -11.94
N ASP A 197 24.45 -30.96 -12.20
CA ASP A 197 24.80 -29.78 -13.00
C ASP A 197 24.70 -28.50 -12.16
N ALA A 198 25.83 -28.10 -11.58
CA ALA A 198 25.91 -26.96 -10.67
C ALA A 198 25.53 -25.62 -11.32
N ASP A 199 25.79 -25.42 -12.61
CA ASP A 199 25.45 -24.15 -13.30
C ASP A 199 23.94 -24.05 -13.51
N THR A 200 23.31 -25.14 -13.95
CA THR A 200 21.85 -25.18 -14.12
C THR A 200 21.12 -25.08 -12.78
N LEU A 201 21.64 -25.75 -11.74
CA LEU A 201 21.08 -25.65 -10.40
C LEU A 201 21.14 -24.19 -9.88
N MET A 202 22.25 -23.49 -10.09
CA MET A 202 22.38 -22.08 -9.73
C MET A 202 21.36 -21.18 -10.45
N LYS A 203 21.05 -21.44 -11.72
CA LYS A 203 20.00 -20.73 -12.47
C LYS A 203 18.60 -21.00 -11.91
N ILE A 204 18.32 -22.26 -11.54
CA ILE A 204 17.06 -22.64 -10.90
C ILE A 204 16.92 -21.93 -9.56
N GLU A 205 17.96 -21.95 -8.72
CA GLU A 205 17.95 -21.24 -7.43
C GLU A 205 17.76 -19.74 -7.59
N ARG A 206 18.41 -19.12 -8.58
CA ARG A 206 18.25 -17.70 -8.86
C ARG A 206 16.81 -17.36 -9.28
N ALA A 207 16.19 -18.18 -10.13
CA ALA A 207 14.81 -17.98 -10.54
C ALA A 207 13.83 -18.20 -9.38
N ASP A 208 14.11 -19.19 -8.51
CA ASP A 208 13.29 -19.46 -7.33
C ASP A 208 13.42 -18.36 -6.27
N ALA A 209 14.63 -17.86 -6.03
CA ALA A 209 14.86 -16.69 -5.19
C ALA A 209 14.15 -15.46 -5.74
N PHE A 210 14.24 -15.20 -7.05
CA PHE A 210 13.52 -14.11 -7.69
C PHE A 210 12.00 -14.21 -7.43
N HIS A 211 11.41 -15.40 -7.61
CA HIS A 211 9.99 -15.61 -7.34
C HIS A 211 9.61 -15.45 -5.86
N ARG A 212 10.44 -15.93 -4.93
CA ARG A 212 10.19 -15.72 -3.50
C ARG A 212 10.28 -14.24 -3.12
N ASP A 213 11.27 -13.54 -3.66
CA ASP A 213 11.58 -12.16 -3.30
C ASP A 213 10.71 -11.13 -4.03
N HIS A 214 10.14 -11.48 -5.17
CA HIS A 214 9.35 -10.55 -6.00
C HIS A 214 7.93 -11.06 -6.21
N THR A 215 7.74 -12.38 -6.38
CA THR A 215 6.43 -12.95 -6.69
C THR A 215 5.51 -13.15 -5.51
N ARG A 216 6.02 -13.71 -4.42
CA ARG A 216 5.21 -13.85 -3.19
C ARG A 216 4.89 -12.48 -2.57
N LYS A 217 5.69 -11.45 -2.84
CA LYS A 217 5.34 -10.07 -2.47
C LYS A 217 4.15 -9.52 -3.26
N PHE A 218 3.81 -10.07 -4.43
CA PHE A 218 2.61 -9.68 -5.18
C PHE A 218 1.32 -10.00 -4.45
N TYR A 219 1.30 -10.89 -3.43
CA TYR A 219 0.06 -11.16 -2.68
C TYR A 219 -0.55 -9.90 -2.03
N LEU A 220 0.21 -8.80 -2.00
CA LEU A 220 -0.30 -7.47 -1.73
C LEU A 220 -1.01 -6.89 -2.96
N PRO A 221 -2.32 -6.57 -2.89
CA PRO A 221 -3.10 -6.10 -4.03
C PRO A 221 -2.48 -4.92 -4.78
N ILE A 222 -1.92 -3.94 -4.06
CA ILE A 222 -1.28 -2.77 -4.69
C ILE A 222 -0.01 -3.15 -5.47
N VAL A 223 0.76 -4.14 -5.00
CA VAL A 223 1.99 -4.58 -5.68
C VAL A 223 1.63 -5.32 -6.96
N ALA A 224 0.60 -6.17 -6.91
CA ALA A 224 0.07 -6.84 -8.09
C ALA A 224 -0.41 -5.83 -9.16
N GLU A 225 -0.93 -4.70 -8.72
CA GLU A 225 -1.44 -3.64 -9.58
C GLU A 225 -0.34 -2.77 -10.21
N ILE A 226 0.71 -2.42 -9.45
CA ILE A 226 1.86 -1.66 -9.98
C ILE A 226 2.51 -2.43 -11.15
N LEU A 227 2.54 -3.75 -11.01
CA LEU A 227 3.29 -4.64 -11.90
C LEU A 227 2.38 -5.33 -12.93
N SER A 228 1.05 -5.12 -12.87
CA SER A 228 0.12 -5.59 -13.90
C SER A 228 0.16 -4.71 -15.14
N LYS A 229 -0.07 -5.31 -16.31
CA LYS A 229 -0.27 -4.57 -17.56
C LYS A 229 -1.58 -3.78 -17.57
N GLU A 230 -2.60 -4.32 -16.90
CA GLU A 230 -3.89 -3.66 -16.72
C GLU A 230 -3.98 -3.07 -15.32
N LYS A 231 -3.76 -1.76 -15.22
CA LYS A 231 -3.86 -1.03 -13.94
C LYS A 231 -5.32 -0.84 -13.56
N THR A 232 -5.63 -1.10 -12.30
CA THR A 232 -6.97 -0.88 -11.74
C THR A 232 -7.10 0.53 -11.18
N THR A 233 -6.05 1.05 -10.55
CA THR A 233 -5.93 2.42 -10.07
C THR A 233 -5.43 3.30 -11.21
N PRO A 234 -6.13 4.40 -11.52
CA PRO A 234 -5.64 5.45 -12.41
C PRO A 234 -4.27 5.98 -11.95
N GLY A 235 -3.42 6.41 -12.89
CA GLY A 235 -2.04 6.81 -12.57
C GLY A 235 -1.95 7.97 -11.56
N GLU A 236 -2.88 8.91 -11.64
CA GLU A 236 -3.04 10.04 -10.73
C GLU A 236 -3.46 9.64 -9.30
N GLU A 237 -4.01 8.44 -9.13
CA GLU A 237 -4.49 7.89 -7.86
C GLU A 237 -3.53 6.86 -7.26
N PHE A 238 -2.37 6.65 -7.89
CA PHE A 238 -1.33 5.79 -7.36
C PHE A 238 -0.86 6.25 -5.97
N ILE A 239 -0.53 7.53 -5.81
CA ILE A 239 -0.04 8.08 -4.53
C ILE A 239 -1.11 7.99 -3.43
N PRO A 240 -2.37 8.44 -3.63
CA PRO A 240 -3.46 8.21 -2.69
C PRO A 240 -3.64 6.75 -2.31
N SER A 241 -3.56 5.84 -3.29
CA SER A 241 -3.72 4.41 -3.04
C SER A 241 -2.56 3.85 -2.23
N LEU A 242 -1.33 4.28 -2.51
CA LEU A 242 -0.13 3.88 -1.77
C LEU A 242 -0.20 4.30 -0.31
N VAL A 243 -0.50 5.58 -0.03
CA VAL A 243 -0.55 6.06 1.36
C VAL A 243 -1.75 5.51 2.14
N SER A 244 -2.71 4.89 1.46
CA SER A 244 -3.85 4.19 2.10
C SER A 244 -3.49 2.80 2.59
N GLU A 245 -2.35 2.25 2.17
CA GLU A 245 -1.84 0.96 2.65
C GLU A 245 -1.17 1.08 4.02
N ASP A 246 -0.91 -0.06 4.66
CA ASP A 246 -0.14 -0.10 5.90
C ASP A 246 1.36 0.21 5.65
N PRO A 247 2.12 0.63 6.68
CA PRO A 247 3.54 0.98 6.54
C PRO A 247 4.42 -0.12 5.94
N THR A 248 4.11 -1.40 6.20
CA THR A 248 4.87 -2.55 5.68
C THR A 248 4.69 -2.63 4.17
N THR A 249 3.45 -2.53 3.71
CA THR A 249 3.12 -2.54 2.27
C THR A 249 3.74 -1.35 1.56
N ILE A 250 3.71 -0.15 2.15
CA ILE A 250 4.39 1.03 1.59
C ILE A 250 5.88 0.77 1.42
N SER A 251 6.55 0.23 2.45
CA SER A 251 7.99 -0.09 2.39
C SER A 251 8.29 -1.06 1.25
N ILE A 252 7.49 -2.12 1.11
CA ILE A 252 7.66 -3.12 0.05
C ILE A 252 7.51 -2.48 -1.33
N VAL A 253 6.51 -1.63 -1.53
CA VAL A 253 6.32 -0.93 -2.81
C VAL A 253 7.52 -0.04 -3.13
N LEU A 254 7.99 0.76 -2.16
CA LEU A 254 9.14 1.64 -2.37
C LEU A 254 10.41 0.86 -2.73
N ASP A 255 10.62 -0.30 -2.13
CA ASP A 255 11.77 -1.17 -2.41
C ASP A 255 11.76 -1.74 -3.84
N LEU A 256 10.58 -1.87 -4.45
CA LEU A 256 10.41 -2.34 -5.82
C LEU A 256 10.60 -1.23 -6.87
N LEU A 257 10.53 0.04 -6.47
CA LEU A 257 10.70 1.16 -7.39
C LEU A 257 12.18 1.43 -7.68
N PRO A 258 12.51 1.83 -8.94
CA PRO A 258 13.80 2.45 -9.25
C PRO A 258 14.10 3.62 -8.31
N GLU A 259 15.38 3.87 -8.04
CA GLU A 259 15.81 4.90 -7.08
C GLU A 259 15.24 6.30 -7.39
N GLU A 260 15.20 6.67 -8.67
CA GLU A 260 14.63 7.94 -9.14
C GLU A 260 13.12 8.05 -8.87
N ASP A 261 12.35 6.99 -9.17
CA ASP A 261 10.91 6.94 -8.96
C ASP A 261 10.55 6.86 -7.48
N ARG A 262 11.42 6.22 -6.67
CA ARG A 262 11.26 6.08 -5.22
C ARG A 262 11.25 7.45 -4.55
N ALA A 263 12.25 8.29 -4.82
CA ALA A 263 12.36 9.62 -4.22
C ALA A 263 11.18 10.53 -4.60
N ILE A 264 10.73 10.46 -5.86
CA ILE A 264 9.55 11.18 -6.35
C ILE A 264 8.29 10.71 -5.62
N THR A 265 8.12 9.38 -5.52
CA THR A 265 6.97 8.75 -4.86
C THR A 265 6.91 9.11 -3.37
N GLN A 266 8.03 9.01 -2.65
CA GLN A 266 8.13 9.39 -1.24
C GLN A 266 7.75 10.86 -1.02
N THR A 267 8.31 11.76 -1.84
CA THR A 267 8.02 13.20 -1.76
C THR A 267 6.53 13.49 -1.99
N ALA A 268 5.93 12.86 -3.00
CA ALA A 268 4.51 13.03 -3.31
C ALA A 268 3.61 12.48 -2.20
N ALA A 269 3.93 11.30 -1.65
CA ALA A 269 3.22 10.69 -0.54
C ALA A 269 3.27 11.55 0.73
N MET A 270 4.44 12.05 1.11
CA MET A 270 4.59 12.94 2.27
C MET A 270 3.78 14.23 2.11
N LYS A 271 3.82 14.86 0.92
CA LYS A 271 3.01 16.06 0.62
C LYS A 271 1.52 15.79 0.77
N LEU A 272 1.06 14.63 0.31
CA LEU A 272 -0.34 14.24 0.41
C LEU A 272 -0.76 14.03 1.87
N ILE A 273 0.07 13.37 2.67
CA ILE A 273 -0.16 13.18 4.11
C ILE A 273 -0.27 14.53 4.82
N LEU A 274 0.65 15.45 4.57
CA LEU A 274 0.64 16.79 5.17
C LEU A 274 -0.63 17.58 4.80
N ARG A 275 -1.01 17.58 3.52
CA ARG A 275 -2.26 18.23 3.07
C ARG A 275 -3.48 17.72 3.83
N VAL A 276 -3.60 16.40 3.95
CA VAL A 276 -4.74 15.77 4.59
C VAL A 276 -4.75 15.99 6.11
N LEU A 277 -3.56 16.09 6.72
CA LEU A 277 -3.41 16.52 8.12
C LEU A 277 -3.84 17.97 8.33
N GLU A 278 -3.53 18.87 7.39
CA GLU A 278 -4.02 20.27 7.40
C GLU A 278 -5.55 20.34 7.27
N GLU A 279 -6.16 19.40 6.54
CA GLU A 279 -7.61 19.22 6.45
C GLU A 279 -8.23 18.61 7.72
N GLY A 280 -7.42 18.26 8.73
CA GLY A 280 -7.86 17.77 10.04
C GLY A 280 -8.02 16.26 10.16
N TYR A 281 -7.59 15.47 9.16
CA TYR A 281 -7.58 14.02 9.27
C TYR A 281 -6.29 13.52 9.92
N ILE A 282 -6.43 12.67 10.93
CA ILE A 282 -5.33 12.01 11.62
C ILE A 282 -5.35 10.53 11.25
N ASP A 283 -4.37 10.10 10.45
CA ASP A 283 -4.16 8.68 10.15
C ASP A 283 -3.66 7.97 11.42
N PRO A 284 -4.29 6.86 11.86
CA PRO A 284 -3.84 6.10 13.03
C PRO A 284 -2.41 5.55 12.94
N GLN A 285 -1.85 5.43 11.73
CA GLN A 285 -0.50 4.92 11.45
C GLN A 285 0.43 6.03 10.91
N LEU A 286 0.10 7.29 11.18
CA LEU A 286 0.82 8.44 10.63
C LEU A 286 2.33 8.37 10.87
N ASP A 287 2.73 8.12 12.11
CA ASP A 287 4.14 8.12 12.51
C ASP A 287 4.92 7.00 11.81
N GLU A 288 4.36 5.79 11.75
CA GLU A 288 4.97 4.66 11.06
C GLU A 288 5.06 4.88 9.56
N LYS A 289 4.04 5.48 8.94
CA LYS A 289 4.05 5.83 7.51
C LYS A 289 5.13 6.86 7.21
N LEU A 290 5.24 7.91 8.02
CA LEU A 290 6.30 8.92 7.87
C LEU A 290 7.69 8.33 8.08
N ALA A 291 7.86 7.41 9.02
CA ALA A 291 9.13 6.72 9.26
C ALA A 291 9.57 5.86 8.07
N VAL A 292 8.63 5.25 7.34
CA VAL A 292 8.93 4.50 6.10
C VAL A 292 9.24 5.44 4.94
N LEU A 293 8.46 6.52 4.79
CA LEU A 293 8.60 7.47 3.69
C LEU A 293 9.85 8.36 3.77
N SER A 294 10.46 8.47 4.95
CA SER A 294 11.64 9.33 5.19
C SER A 294 12.99 8.58 5.13
N LYS A 295 12.98 7.29 4.83
CA LYS A 295 14.18 6.47 4.57
C LYS A 295 14.77 6.76 3.21
#